data_AF-A0A1T2L064-F1
#
_entry.id   AF-A0A1T2L064-F1
#
_cell.length_a   1.000
_cell.length_b   1.000
_cell.length_c   1.000
_cell.angle_alpha   90.00
_cell.angle_beta   90.00
_cell.angle_gamma   90.00
#
_symmetry.space_group_name_H-M   'P 1'
#
loop_
_entity.id
_entity.type
_entity.pdbx_description
1 polymer ?
#
loop_
_entity_poly.entity_id
_entity_poly.type
_entity_poly.pdbx_seq_one_letter_code
_entity_poly.pdbx_strand_id
1 'polypeptide(L)'
;MSKELIIFLCLFAQGCSTPLTKEKCDATNWLDKGRSAAFSGMEREQGKDDMDECSSFGSKIDSPGFDAGYQAGLLEYCTTELAYQYGYIGRNFNPDICPSSESKITIAHYAGRLSAINLSMKSLLFQLININERLANTTKPTWSRDKLIRKIEAIERGLVDINVKLAVAASFGKYFSPVTHKEHFIPYNAFRTSHITDNVQHILHHIKQASADLESRTPSPDIEMDTIKIFLKMEKILRQTHENLTAITRLPPLTDMSGAG
;
A
#
# COMPACT_ATOMS: atom_id res chain seq x y z
N MET A 1 -30.56 -9.11 24.09
CA MET A 1 -30.81 -8.75 22.68
C MET A 1 -29.52 -8.59 21.84
N SER A 2 -28.36 -9.09 22.29
CA SER A 2 -27.07 -8.92 21.59
C SER A 2 -26.51 -10.18 20.92
N LYS A 3 -27.08 -11.36 21.19
CA LYS A 3 -26.60 -12.65 20.65
C LYS A 3 -27.24 -13.01 19.30
N GLU A 4 -28.52 -12.66 19.12
CA GLU A 4 -29.28 -12.87 17.89
C GLU A 4 -28.75 -12.01 16.72
N LEU A 5 -28.27 -10.79 17.00
CA LEU A 5 -27.78 -9.86 15.99
C LEU A 5 -26.44 -10.29 15.37
N ILE A 6 -25.64 -11.09 16.10
CA ILE A 6 -24.34 -11.60 15.64
C ILE A 6 -24.53 -12.74 14.64
N ILE A 7 -25.57 -13.56 14.81
CA ILE A 7 -25.89 -14.68 13.90
C ILE A 7 -26.36 -14.15 12.54
N PHE A 8 -27.13 -13.07 12.51
CA PHE A 8 -27.63 -12.47 11.27
C PHE A 8 -26.53 -11.80 10.42
N LEU A 9 -25.45 -11.32 11.06
CA LEU A 9 -24.35 -10.65 10.37
C LEU A 9 -23.41 -11.63 9.64
N CYS A 10 -23.36 -12.90 10.05
CA CYS A 10 -22.52 -13.92 9.41
C CYS A 10 -23.13 -14.50 8.12
N LEU A 11 -24.45 -14.39 7.91
CA LEU A 11 -25.14 -14.96 6.75
C LEU A 11 -24.91 -14.19 5.43
N PHE A 12 -24.42 -12.95 5.49
CA PHE A 12 -24.15 -12.12 4.30
C PHE A 12 -22.70 -12.15 3.83
N ALA A 13 -21.83 -12.94 4.47
CA ALA A 13 -20.42 -13.06 4.11
C ALA A 13 -20.11 -14.19 3.11
N GLN A 14 -21.12 -14.74 2.42
CA GLN A 14 -20.88 -15.67 1.31
C GLN A 14 -20.50 -14.85 0.08
N GLY A 15 -19.20 -14.80 -0.22
CA GLY A 15 -18.68 -14.16 -1.42
C GLY A 15 -19.36 -14.73 -2.67
N CYS A 16 -19.68 -13.87 -3.63
CA CYS A 16 -20.17 -14.24 -4.96
C CYS A 16 -19.07 -14.94 -5.77
N SER A 17 -18.69 -16.16 -5.40
CA SER A 17 -18.13 -17.08 -6.38
C SER A 17 -19.31 -17.72 -7.10
N THR A 18 -19.50 -17.38 -8.37
CA THR A 18 -20.48 -18.11 -9.19
C THR A 18 -19.99 -19.55 -9.30
N PRO A 19 -20.76 -20.55 -8.82
CA PRO A 19 -20.34 -21.94 -8.92
C PRO A 19 -20.04 -22.28 -10.39
N LEU A 20 -19.01 -23.07 -10.61
CA LEU A 20 -18.72 -23.57 -11.95
C LEU A 20 -19.82 -24.58 -12.32
N THR A 21 -20.41 -24.43 -13.50
CA THR A 21 -21.49 -25.29 -13.99
C THR A 21 -21.09 -25.86 -15.34
N LYS A 22 -21.64 -27.03 -15.70
CA LYS A 22 -21.43 -27.64 -17.01
C LYS A 22 -21.76 -26.68 -18.17
N GLU A 23 -22.89 -25.96 -18.08
CA GLU A 23 -23.28 -24.98 -19.11
C GLU A 23 -22.22 -23.88 -19.27
N LYS A 24 -21.66 -23.39 -18.16
CA LYS A 24 -20.59 -22.39 -18.17
C LYS A 24 -19.31 -22.96 -18.77
N CYS A 25 -18.97 -24.21 -18.46
CA CYS A 25 -17.83 -24.92 -19.05
C CYS A 25 -17.97 -25.10 -20.56
N ASP A 26 -19.15 -25.53 -21.02
CA ASP A 26 -19.43 -25.74 -22.45
C ASP A 26 -19.39 -24.42 -23.25
N ALA A 27 -19.78 -23.30 -22.62
CA ALA A 27 -19.74 -21.97 -23.20
C ALA A 27 -18.39 -21.24 -23.04
N THR A 28 -17.40 -21.83 -22.35
CA THR A 28 -16.15 -21.15 -22.01
C THR A 28 -15.27 -20.96 -23.24
N ASN A 29 -14.88 -19.69 -23.51
CA ASN A 29 -13.76 -19.40 -24.40
C ASN A 29 -12.45 -19.56 -23.61
N TRP A 30 -11.77 -20.69 -23.79
CA TRP A 30 -10.55 -21.02 -23.07
C TRP A 30 -9.41 -20.02 -23.33
N LEU A 31 -9.33 -19.43 -24.53
CA LEU A 31 -8.36 -18.38 -24.85
C LEU A 31 -8.57 -17.14 -23.97
N ASP A 32 -9.79 -16.61 -23.92
CA ASP A 32 -10.11 -15.42 -23.10
C ASP A 32 -9.96 -15.72 -21.60
N LYS A 33 -10.35 -16.94 -21.19
CA LYS A 33 -10.18 -17.41 -19.81
C LYS A 33 -8.71 -17.41 -19.40
N GLY A 34 -7.82 -17.96 -20.24
CA GLY A 34 -6.38 -17.96 -20.01
C GLY A 34 -5.80 -16.55 -19.93
N ARG A 35 -6.18 -15.68 -20.87
CA ARG A 35 -5.76 -14.27 -20.88
C ARG A 35 -6.17 -13.53 -19.62
N SER A 36 -7.44 -13.68 -19.20
CA SER A 36 -7.96 -13.06 -17.99
C SER A 36 -7.31 -13.61 -16.72
N ALA A 37 -6.99 -14.91 -16.67
CA ALA A 37 -6.32 -15.52 -15.52
C ALA A 37 -4.94 -14.88 -15.32
N ALA A 38 -4.10 -14.87 -16.35
CA ALA A 38 -2.79 -14.20 -16.30
C ALA A 38 -2.90 -12.71 -15.97
N PHE A 39 -3.83 -11.98 -16.58
CA PHE A 39 -4.05 -10.55 -16.31
C PHE A 39 -4.50 -10.26 -14.87
N SER A 40 -5.13 -11.23 -14.20
CA SER A 40 -5.52 -11.12 -12.80
C SER A 40 -4.39 -11.46 -11.80
N GLY A 41 -3.22 -11.90 -12.29
CA GLY A 41 -2.12 -12.34 -11.44
C GLY A 41 -2.26 -13.77 -10.92
N MET A 42 -3.19 -14.55 -11.50
CA MET A 42 -3.44 -15.95 -11.14
C MET A 42 -2.32 -16.84 -11.69
N GLU A 43 -1.86 -17.80 -10.88
CA GLU A 43 -0.91 -18.82 -11.33
C GLU A 43 -1.54 -19.74 -12.38
N ARG A 44 -0.72 -20.28 -13.28
CA ARG A 44 -1.20 -21.13 -14.37
C ARG A 44 -1.91 -22.37 -13.83
N GLU A 45 -1.38 -22.93 -12.75
CA GLU A 45 -1.88 -24.13 -12.08
C GLU A 45 -3.29 -23.91 -11.54
N GLN A 46 -3.57 -22.77 -10.93
CA GLN A 46 -4.92 -22.41 -10.45
C GLN A 46 -5.93 -22.32 -11.61
N GLY A 47 -5.49 -21.88 -12.79
CA GLY A 47 -6.35 -21.89 -13.97
C GLY A 47 -6.61 -23.29 -14.56
N LYS A 48 -5.78 -24.28 -14.23
CA LYS A 48 -6.01 -25.68 -14.59
C LYS A 48 -7.01 -26.37 -13.68
N ASP A 49 -7.14 -25.93 -12.43
CA ASP A 49 -8.18 -26.47 -11.53
C ASP A 49 -9.59 -26.30 -12.14
N ASP A 50 -9.85 -25.14 -12.77
CA ASP A 50 -11.09 -24.88 -13.52
C ASP A 50 -11.26 -25.85 -14.71
N MET A 51 -10.17 -26.24 -15.38
CA MET A 51 -10.22 -27.22 -16.47
C MET A 51 -10.55 -28.62 -15.98
N ASP A 52 -9.94 -29.03 -14.88
CA ASP A 52 -10.16 -30.35 -14.28
C ASP A 52 -11.60 -30.49 -13.79
N GLU A 53 -12.14 -29.44 -13.16
CA GLU A 53 -13.55 -29.39 -12.78
C GLU A 53 -14.47 -29.46 -14.00
N CYS A 54 -14.22 -28.66 -15.06
CA CYS A 54 -15.01 -28.73 -16.29
C CYS A 54 -14.91 -30.08 -17.01
N SER A 55 -13.74 -30.72 -16.98
CA SER A 55 -13.53 -32.06 -17.53
C SER A 55 -14.39 -33.10 -16.81
N SER A 56 -14.55 -32.96 -15.49
CA SER A 56 -15.41 -33.84 -14.67
C SER A 56 -16.90 -33.76 -15.08
N PHE A 57 -17.35 -32.64 -15.64
CA PHE A 57 -18.69 -32.49 -16.22
C PHE A 57 -18.83 -33.03 -17.65
N GLY A 58 -17.74 -33.54 -18.24
CA GLY A 58 -17.66 -34.01 -19.61
C GLY A 58 -17.59 -32.89 -20.64
N SER A 59 -17.27 -31.66 -20.23
CA SER A 59 -17.11 -30.52 -21.13
C SER A 59 -15.82 -30.63 -21.95
N LYS A 60 -15.83 -30.08 -23.16
CA LYS A 60 -14.65 -30.05 -24.03
C LYS A 60 -13.68 -28.97 -23.55
N ILE A 61 -12.50 -29.40 -23.09
CA ILE A 61 -11.41 -28.51 -22.67
C ILE A 61 -10.51 -28.17 -23.87
N ASP A 62 -10.20 -26.89 -24.05
CA ASP A 62 -9.18 -26.40 -25.00
C ASP A 62 -7.96 -25.87 -24.23
N SER A 63 -7.14 -26.79 -23.75
CA SER A 63 -5.89 -26.47 -23.04
C SER A 63 -4.90 -25.65 -23.89
N PRO A 64 -4.67 -25.97 -25.18
CA PRO A 64 -3.84 -25.13 -26.04
C PRO A 64 -4.35 -23.70 -26.17
N GLY A 65 -5.67 -23.51 -26.32
CA GLY A 65 -6.30 -22.20 -26.35
C GLY A 65 -6.06 -21.42 -25.06
N PHE A 66 -6.27 -22.04 -23.91
CA PHE A 66 -5.97 -21.42 -22.62
C PHE A 66 -4.50 -21.03 -22.47
N ASP A 67 -3.57 -21.90 -22.83
CA ASP A 67 -2.14 -21.61 -22.72
C ASP A 67 -1.73 -20.43 -23.60
N ALA A 68 -2.21 -20.39 -24.85
CA ALA A 68 -1.99 -19.25 -25.73
C ALA A 68 -2.56 -17.95 -25.14
N GLY A 69 -3.75 -18.03 -24.54
CA GLY A 69 -4.39 -16.91 -23.86
C GLY A 69 -3.59 -16.44 -22.66
N TYR A 70 -3.15 -17.37 -21.82
CA TYR A 70 -2.35 -17.10 -20.63
C TYR A 70 -1.05 -16.39 -20.99
N GLN A 71 -0.33 -16.85 -22.02
CA GLN A 71 0.85 -16.17 -22.52
C GLN A 71 0.55 -14.75 -23.01
N ALA A 72 -0.56 -14.54 -23.73
CA ALA A 72 -0.98 -13.21 -24.14
C ALA A 72 -1.28 -12.29 -22.93
N GLY A 73 -1.95 -12.81 -21.91
CA GLY A 73 -2.24 -12.07 -20.69
C GLY A 73 -0.98 -11.71 -19.89
N LEU A 74 0.05 -12.57 -19.89
CA LEU A 74 1.33 -12.24 -19.26
C LEU A 74 2.02 -11.03 -19.90
N LEU A 75 1.91 -10.87 -21.22
CA LEU A 75 2.50 -9.70 -21.90
C LEU A 75 1.87 -8.37 -21.45
N GLU A 76 0.59 -8.41 -21.06
CA GLU A 76 -0.13 -7.24 -20.53
C GLU A 76 0.15 -7.04 -19.03
N TYR A 77 0.17 -8.14 -18.28
CA TYR A 77 0.34 -8.12 -16.84
C TYR A 77 1.77 -7.79 -16.41
N CYS A 78 2.76 -8.40 -17.06
CA CYS A 78 4.17 -8.32 -16.70
C CYS A 78 4.85 -7.08 -17.29
N THR A 79 4.29 -5.92 -16.98
CA THR A 79 4.86 -4.62 -17.35
C THR A 79 5.24 -3.83 -16.10
N THR A 80 6.35 -3.08 -16.18
CA THR A 80 6.76 -2.19 -15.09
C THR A 80 5.74 -1.08 -14.82
N GLU A 81 5.05 -0.61 -15.86
CA GLU A 81 3.98 0.38 -15.75
C GLU A 81 2.78 -0.16 -14.95
N LEU A 82 2.27 -1.34 -15.30
CA LEU A 82 1.15 -1.94 -14.57
C LEU A 82 1.52 -2.25 -13.13
N ALA A 83 2.72 -2.81 -12.91
CA ALA A 83 3.25 -3.05 -11.58
C ALA A 83 3.32 -1.75 -10.77
N TYR A 84 3.89 -0.67 -11.32
CA TYR A 84 3.90 0.63 -10.65
C TYR A 84 2.50 1.13 -10.31
N GLN A 85 1.55 1.05 -11.25
CA GLN A 85 0.17 1.46 -11.02
C GLN A 85 -0.49 0.64 -9.92
N TYR A 86 -0.32 -0.68 -9.92
CA TYR A 86 -0.85 -1.57 -8.88
C TYR A 86 -0.28 -1.20 -7.51
N GLY A 87 1.02 -0.93 -7.44
CA GLY A 87 1.66 -0.46 -6.22
C GLY A 87 1.07 0.88 -5.75
N TYR A 88 0.90 1.82 -6.68
CA TYR A 88 0.37 3.14 -6.40
C TYR A 88 -1.06 3.12 -5.84
N ILE A 89 -1.92 2.26 -6.35
CA ILE A 89 -3.30 2.10 -5.86
C ILE A 89 -3.42 1.09 -4.70
N GLY A 90 -2.32 0.52 -4.25
CA GLY A 90 -2.30 -0.47 -3.15
C GLY A 90 -2.85 -1.85 -3.52
N ARG A 91 -2.93 -2.20 -4.81
CA ARG A 91 -3.26 -3.54 -5.27
C ARG A 91 -2.06 -4.49 -5.14
N ASN A 92 -2.35 -5.75 -4.83
CA ASN A 92 -1.35 -6.81 -4.89
C ASN A 92 -0.95 -7.06 -6.34
N PHE A 93 0.32 -7.41 -6.51
CA PHE A 93 0.91 -7.81 -7.78
C PHE A 93 1.74 -9.06 -7.50
N ASN A 94 1.45 -10.13 -8.22
CA ASN A 94 2.18 -11.39 -8.20
C ASN A 94 3.31 -11.34 -9.24
N PRO A 95 4.59 -11.11 -8.87
CA PRO A 95 5.70 -11.10 -9.80
C PRO A 95 6.12 -12.51 -10.25
N ASP A 96 5.75 -13.55 -9.50
CA ASP A 96 6.25 -14.91 -9.70
C ASP A 96 5.73 -15.57 -10.98
N ILE A 97 4.65 -15.02 -11.57
CA ILE A 97 4.12 -15.47 -12.86
C ILE A 97 4.82 -14.82 -14.06
N CYS A 98 5.71 -13.85 -13.84
CA CYS A 98 6.35 -13.08 -14.91
C CYS A 98 7.68 -13.68 -15.35
N PRO A 99 7.95 -13.77 -16.68
CA PRO A 99 9.23 -14.27 -17.17
C PRO A 99 10.39 -13.28 -16.91
N SER A 100 11.53 -13.81 -16.45
CA SER A 100 12.92 -13.29 -16.40
C SER A 100 13.19 -11.79 -16.12
N SER A 101 12.21 -11.05 -15.61
CA SER A 101 12.27 -9.61 -15.31
C SER A 101 11.67 -9.25 -13.95
N GLU A 102 11.47 -10.27 -13.11
CA GLU A 102 10.87 -10.21 -11.76
C GLU A 102 11.43 -9.05 -10.92
N SER A 103 12.76 -8.85 -10.94
CA SER A 103 13.41 -7.80 -10.15
C SER A 103 12.97 -6.39 -10.55
N LYS A 104 12.92 -6.06 -11.84
CA LYS A 104 12.53 -4.71 -12.32
C LYS A 104 11.05 -4.43 -12.09
N ILE A 105 10.21 -5.43 -12.34
CA ILE A 105 8.76 -5.34 -12.15
C ILE A 105 8.43 -5.18 -10.67
N THR A 106 9.08 -5.96 -9.80
CA THR A 106 8.87 -5.85 -8.36
C THR A 106 9.35 -4.51 -7.80
N ILE A 107 10.49 -4.00 -8.29
CA ILE A 107 10.97 -2.66 -7.96
C ILE A 107 9.95 -1.60 -8.39
N ALA A 108 9.34 -1.73 -9.57
CA ALA A 108 8.32 -0.81 -10.05
C ALA A 108 7.07 -0.82 -9.17
N HIS A 109 6.58 -2.00 -8.78
CA HIS A 109 5.46 -2.14 -7.83
C HIS A 109 5.76 -1.48 -6.49
N TYR A 110 6.95 -1.74 -5.95
CA TYR A 110 7.40 -1.11 -4.71
C TYR A 110 7.49 0.41 -4.82
N ALA A 111 8.05 0.92 -5.92
CA ALA A 111 8.14 2.35 -6.20
C ALA A 111 6.76 3.02 -6.28
N GLY A 112 5.76 2.34 -6.84
CA GLY A 112 4.36 2.79 -6.84
C GLY A 112 3.82 3.00 -5.43
N ARG A 113 4.01 2.01 -4.54
CA ARG A 113 3.58 2.11 -3.13
C ARG A 113 4.24 3.27 -2.41
N LEU A 114 5.55 3.46 -2.59
CA LEU A 114 6.28 4.58 -1.99
C LEU A 114 5.77 5.94 -2.50
N SER A 115 5.46 6.06 -3.79
CA SER A 115 4.87 7.28 -4.35
C SER A 115 3.52 7.61 -3.72
N ALA A 116 2.66 6.62 -3.53
CA ALA A 116 1.35 6.81 -2.90
C ALA A 116 1.48 7.26 -1.44
N ILE A 117 2.41 6.66 -0.70
CA ILE A 117 2.75 7.07 0.67
C ILE A 117 3.25 8.52 0.68
N ASN A 118 4.15 8.89 -0.24
CA ASN A 118 4.70 10.23 -0.32
C ASN A 118 3.61 11.30 -0.59
N LEU A 119 2.66 11.03 -1.49
CA LEU A 119 1.53 11.94 -1.73
C LEU A 119 0.61 12.05 -0.52
N SER A 120 0.37 10.94 0.17
CA SER A 120 -0.40 10.93 1.42
C SER A 120 0.29 11.78 2.50
N MET A 121 1.60 11.64 2.66
CA MET A 121 2.42 12.46 3.56
C MET A 121 2.32 13.95 3.22
N LYS A 122 2.47 14.34 1.95
CA LYS A 122 2.32 15.74 1.52
C LYS A 122 0.94 16.29 1.83
N SER A 123 -0.12 15.50 1.60
CA SER A 123 -1.50 15.90 1.94
C SER A 123 -1.66 16.15 3.43
N LEU A 124 -1.15 15.26 4.28
CA LEU A 124 -1.19 15.42 5.74
C LEU A 124 -0.40 16.65 6.20
N LEU A 125 0.76 16.90 5.61
CA LEU A 125 1.55 18.09 5.89
C LEU A 125 0.76 19.38 5.59
N PHE A 126 0.14 19.49 4.41
CA PHE A 126 -0.69 20.65 4.06
C PHE A 126 -1.89 20.82 5.01
N GLN A 127 -2.52 19.71 5.42
CA GLN A 127 -3.62 19.75 6.39
C GLN A 127 -3.15 20.25 7.76
N LEU A 128 -1.99 19.78 8.23
CA LEU A 128 -1.41 20.17 9.50
C LEU A 128 -1.05 21.67 9.53
N ILE A 129 -0.40 22.18 8.48
CA ILE A 129 -0.02 23.60 8.38
C ILE A 129 -1.27 24.50 8.49
N ASN A 130 -2.31 24.19 7.71
CA ASN A 130 -3.57 24.94 7.71
C ASN A 130 -4.30 24.87 9.07
N ILE A 131 -4.22 23.74 9.78
CA ILE A 131 -4.78 23.63 11.13
C ILE A 131 -3.97 24.44 12.13
N ASN A 132 -2.64 24.44 12.03
CA ASN A 132 -1.78 25.18 12.94
C ASN A 132 -2.04 26.69 12.84
N GLU A 133 -2.17 27.22 11.62
CA GLU A 133 -2.55 28.63 11.39
C GLU A 133 -3.92 28.98 11.99
N ARG A 134 -4.88 28.04 11.92
CA ARG A 134 -6.22 28.25 12.51
C ARG A 134 -6.21 28.17 14.03
N LEU A 135 -5.39 27.29 14.62
CA LEU A 135 -5.20 27.22 16.07
C LEU A 135 -4.53 28.49 16.58
N ALA A 136 -3.53 29.00 15.85
CA ALA A 136 -2.87 30.25 16.17
C ALA A 136 -3.86 31.42 16.28
N ASN A 137 -4.79 31.52 15.33
CA ASN A 137 -5.70 32.65 15.16
C ASN A 137 -7.10 32.49 15.78
N THR A 138 -7.44 31.33 16.36
CA THR A 138 -8.77 31.11 16.94
C THR A 138 -8.87 31.67 18.36
N THR A 139 -9.65 32.73 18.52
CA THR A 139 -10.07 33.31 19.82
C THR A 139 -11.49 32.87 20.24
N LYS A 140 -12.15 32.01 19.46
CA LYS A 140 -13.59 31.67 19.56
C LYS A 140 -13.88 30.41 20.42
N PRO A 141 -15.13 30.23 20.92
CA PRO A 141 -15.50 29.18 21.86
C PRO A 141 -15.45 27.75 21.28
N THR A 142 -15.54 26.79 22.19
CA THR A 142 -15.46 25.31 22.09
C THR A 142 -15.95 24.66 20.79
N TRP A 143 -17.08 25.04 20.19
CA TRP A 143 -17.60 24.37 18.97
C TRP A 143 -16.65 24.45 17.76
N SER A 144 -15.96 25.59 17.58
CA SER A 144 -14.94 25.72 16.54
C SER A 144 -13.70 24.87 16.85
N ARG A 145 -13.42 24.62 18.13
CA ARG A 145 -12.31 23.78 18.60
C ARG A 145 -12.59 22.29 18.41
N ASP A 146 -13.80 21.79 18.69
CA ASP A 146 -14.16 20.38 18.46
C ASP A 146 -14.00 19.98 16.98
N LYS A 147 -14.33 20.90 16.07
CA LYS A 147 -14.13 20.69 14.63
C LYS A 147 -12.64 20.64 14.26
N LEU A 148 -11.78 21.38 14.95
CA LEU A 148 -10.32 21.32 14.76
C LEU A 148 -9.76 20.02 15.34
N ILE A 149 -10.18 19.61 16.54
CA ILE A 149 -9.77 18.35 17.18
C ILE A 149 -10.08 17.16 16.26
N ARG A 150 -11.30 17.06 15.72
CA ARG A 150 -11.65 15.99 14.76
C ARG A 150 -10.75 15.95 13.52
N LYS A 151 -10.25 17.10 13.07
CA LYS A 151 -9.29 17.16 11.95
C LYS A 151 -7.90 16.71 12.37
N ILE A 152 -7.45 17.07 13.58
CA ILE A 152 -6.18 16.61 14.15
C ILE A 152 -6.22 15.09 14.31
N GLU A 153 -7.30 14.52 14.87
CA GLU A 153 -7.48 13.07 14.96
C GLU A 153 -7.49 12.38 13.57
N ALA A 154 -8.03 13.03 12.54
CA ALA A 154 -7.98 12.51 11.18
C ALA A 154 -6.55 12.46 10.63
N ILE A 155 -5.74 13.48 10.92
CA ILE A 155 -4.30 13.48 10.60
C ILE A 155 -3.60 12.36 11.35
N GLU A 156 -3.93 12.15 12.63
CA GLU A 156 -3.34 11.09 13.45
C GLU A 156 -3.59 9.72 12.83
N ARG A 157 -4.84 9.43 12.47
CA ARG A 157 -5.21 8.19 11.78
C ARG A 157 -4.47 8.04 10.45
N GLY A 158 -4.30 9.12 9.69
CA GLY A 158 -3.51 9.11 8.46
C GLY A 158 -2.03 8.78 8.70
N LEU A 159 -1.42 9.32 9.76
CA LEU A 159 -0.05 9.01 10.15
C LEU A 159 0.12 7.55 10.59
N VAL A 160 -0.84 7.01 11.34
CA VAL A 160 -0.86 5.58 11.72
C VAL A 160 -0.90 4.70 10.47
N ASP A 161 -1.80 4.98 9.52
CA ASP A 161 -1.92 4.24 8.26
C ASP A 161 -0.61 4.25 7.46
N ILE A 162 0.02 5.43 7.34
CA ILE A 162 1.30 5.57 6.64
C ILE A 162 2.40 4.78 7.35
N ASN A 163 2.47 4.83 8.69
CA ASN A 163 3.48 4.09 9.44
C ASN A 163 3.33 2.57 9.23
N VAL A 164 2.10 2.05 9.20
CA VAL A 164 1.83 0.63 8.91
C VAL A 164 2.26 0.29 7.48
N LYS A 165 1.88 1.10 6.49
CA LYS A 165 2.27 0.90 5.09
C LYS A 165 3.78 0.92 4.89
N LEU A 166 4.49 1.80 5.59
CA LEU A 166 5.96 1.87 5.56
C LEU A 166 6.62 0.71 6.29
N ALA A 167 6.06 0.23 7.40
CA ALA A 167 6.58 -0.95 8.10
C ALA A 167 6.45 -2.21 7.21
N VAL A 168 5.32 -2.36 6.53
CA VAL A 168 5.10 -3.42 5.53
C VAL A 168 6.12 -3.27 4.39
N ALA A 169 6.26 -2.07 3.82
CA ALA A 169 7.27 -1.79 2.79
C ALA A 169 8.71 -2.13 3.24
N ALA A 170 9.10 -1.77 4.47
CA ALA A 170 10.40 -2.07 5.04
C ALA A 170 10.63 -3.58 5.22
N SER A 171 9.58 -4.34 5.56
CA SER A 171 9.67 -5.80 5.68
C SER A 171 9.96 -6.47 4.34
N PHE A 172 9.37 -5.99 3.24
CA PHE A 172 9.71 -6.46 1.89
C PHE A 172 11.15 -6.11 1.50
N GLY A 173 11.64 -4.93 1.87
CA GLY A 173 13.06 -4.56 1.66
C GLY A 173 14.07 -5.53 2.29
N LYS A 174 13.69 -6.23 3.37
CA LYS A 174 14.51 -7.28 3.99
C LYS A 174 14.50 -8.60 3.22
N TYR A 175 13.41 -8.94 2.52
CA TYR A 175 13.34 -10.11 1.64
C TYR A 175 14.18 -9.96 0.36
N PHE A 176 14.49 -8.72 -0.04
CA PHE A 176 15.44 -8.42 -1.13
C PHE A 176 16.91 -8.32 -0.66
N SER A 177 17.21 -8.71 0.59
CA SER A 177 18.58 -8.89 1.08
C SER A 177 19.11 -10.29 0.71
N PRO A 178 20.42 -10.47 0.44
CA PRO A 178 20.94 -11.31 -0.62
C PRO A 178 20.85 -12.79 -0.28
N VAL A 179 19.79 -13.44 -0.74
CA VAL A 179 19.78 -14.89 -0.89
C VAL A 179 19.36 -15.20 -2.34
N THR A 180 20.35 -15.68 -3.09
CA THR A 180 20.28 -16.52 -4.30
C THR A 180 20.15 -15.98 -5.73
N HIS A 181 20.00 -14.69 -6.04
CA HIS A 181 20.13 -14.24 -7.45
C HIS A 181 21.21 -13.18 -7.65
N LYS A 182 22.27 -13.59 -8.35
CA LYS A 182 23.55 -12.88 -8.53
C LYS A 182 23.54 -11.79 -9.60
N GLU A 183 22.38 -11.35 -10.07
CA GLU A 183 22.30 -10.51 -11.27
C GLU A 183 21.28 -9.37 -11.11
N HIS A 184 21.77 -8.15 -11.32
CA HIS A 184 21.01 -6.90 -11.52
C HIS A 184 20.28 -6.31 -10.29
N PHE A 185 21.07 -5.77 -9.36
CA PHE A 185 20.57 -4.86 -8.32
C PHE A 185 20.59 -3.42 -8.87
N ILE A 186 19.47 -2.70 -8.80
CA ILE A 186 19.33 -1.31 -9.29
C ILE A 186 19.22 -0.35 -8.08
N PRO A 187 19.93 0.79 -8.05
CA PRO A 187 19.92 1.75 -6.95
C PRO A 187 18.68 2.69 -6.96
N TYR A 188 17.47 2.13 -7.01
CA TYR A 188 16.23 2.92 -7.05
C TYR A 188 15.71 3.37 -5.66
N ASN A 189 16.26 2.84 -4.57
CA ASN A 189 15.73 2.99 -3.21
C ASN A 189 16.17 4.29 -2.48
N ALA A 190 17.33 4.86 -2.83
CA ALA A 190 17.88 6.04 -2.13
C ALA A 190 17.19 7.36 -2.52
N PHE A 191 16.72 7.49 -3.78
CA PHE A 191 16.16 8.75 -4.28
C PHE A 191 14.68 8.98 -3.91
N ARG A 192 13.87 7.92 -3.71
CA ARG A 192 12.44 8.09 -3.37
C ARG A 192 12.16 8.20 -1.88
N THR A 193 13.02 7.64 -1.03
CA THR A 193 12.83 7.65 0.43
C THR A 193 13.30 8.94 1.08
N SER A 194 14.20 9.70 0.44
CA SER A 194 14.62 11.04 0.88
C SER A 194 13.44 11.99 0.99
N HIS A 195 12.60 12.10 -0.04
CA HIS A 195 11.41 12.97 0.00
C HIS A 195 10.40 12.59 1.09
N ILE A 196 10.24 11.29 1.36
CA ILE A 196 9.38 10.84 2.46
C ILE A 196 10.00 11.22 3.81
N THR A 197 11.32 11.10 3.93
CA THR A 197 12.08 11.49 5.12
C THR A 197 11.97 12.99 5.39
N ASP A 198 12.13 13.82 4.36
CA ASP A 198 11.97 15.28 4.44
C ASP A 198 10.55 15.65 4.90
N ASN A 199 9.53 15.00 4.33
CA ASN A 199 8.14 15.20 4.75
C ASN A 199 7.91 14.78 6.20
N VAL A 200 8.48 13.66 6.66
CA VAL A 200 8.39 13.24 8.07
C VAL A 200 9.02 14.30 8.98
N GLN A 201 10.20 14.82 8.63
CA GLN A 201 10.88 15.85 9.39
C GLN A 201 10.09 17.17 9.43
N HIS A 202 9.48 17.58 8.31
CA HIS A 202 8.63 18.76 8.24
C HIS A 202 7.38 18.62 9.12
N ILE A 203 6.67 17.48 9.04
CA ILE A 203 5.50 17.23 9.88
C ILE A 203 5.90 17.23 11.37
N LEU A 204 7.03 16.60 11.70
CA LEU A 204 7.56 16.56 13.07
C LEU A 204 7.87 17.97 13.60
N HIS A 205 8.44 18.84 12.78
CA HIS A 205 8.70 20.24 13.12
C HIS A 205 7.39 20.97 13.45
N HIS A 206 6.38 20.88 12.57
CA HIS A 206 5.10 21.55 12.79
C HIS A 206 4.33 21.04 14.01
N ILE A 207 4.37 19.73 14.29
CA ILE A 207 3.75 19.16 15.51
C ILE A 207 4.42 19.71 16.77
N LYS A 208 5.76 19.76 16.79
CA LYS A 208 6.50 20.29 17.94
C LYS A 208 6.20 21.76 18.17
N GLN A 209 6.15 22.56 17.10
CA GLN A 209 5.78 23.97 17.18
C GLN A 209 4.34 24.13 17.71
N ALA A 210 3.39 23.37 17.17
CA ALA A 210 1.99 23.41 17.62
C ALA A 210 1.82 23.02 19.09
N SER A 211 2.58 22.03 19.57
CA SER A 211 2.58 21.61 20.98
C SER A 211 3.11 22.73 21.88
N ALA A 212 4.25 23.33 21.53
CA ALA A 212 4.85 24.43 22.31
C ALA A 212 3.94 25.68 22.33
N ASP A 213 3.31 26.01 21.21
CA ASP A 213 2.35 27.12 21.10
C ASP A 213 1.11 26.89 21.98
N LEU A 214 0.69 25.64 22.18
CA LEU A 214 -0.41 25.30 23.10
C LEU A 214 0.03 25.36 24.57
N GLU A 215 1.21 24.85 24.90
CA GLU A 215 1.75 24.88 26.27
C GLU A 215 1.96 26.30 26.79
N SER A 216 2.26 27.26 25.91
CA SER A 216 2.46 28.67 26.27
C SER A 216 1.16 29.47 26.51
N ARG A 217 -0.02 28.90 26.19
CA ARG A 217 -1.33 29.54 26.41
C ARG A 217 -1.80 29.25 27.84
N THR A 218 -2.40 30.24 28.50
CA THR A 218 -2.97 30.06 29.85
C THR A 218 -4.10 29.04 29.81
N PRO A 219 -4.03 27.94 30.59
CA PRO A 219 -4.79 26.75 30.27
C PRO A 219 -6.27 26.86 30.60
N SER A 220 -7.11 26.51 29.63
CA SER A 220 -8.41 25.89 29.94
C SER A 220 -8.14 24.42 30.24
N PRO A 221 -8.27 23.96 31.51
CA PRO A 221 -7.56 22.79 32.02
C PRO A 221 -7.82 21.45 31.29
N ASP A 222 -9.00 21.22 30.71
CA ASP A 222 -9.36 19.89 30.22
C ASP A 222 -9.13 19.67 28.71
N ILE A 223 -9.32 20.71 27.87
CA ILE A 223 -9.34 20.56 26.40
C ILE A 223 -7.93 20.67 25.79
N GLU A 224 -7.07 21.50 26.38
CA GLU A 224 -5.69 21.68 25.89
C GLU A 224 -4.84 20.44 26.19
N MET A 225 -5.12 19.76 27.31
CA MET A 225 -4.40 18.55 27.70
C MET A 225 -4.62 17.39 26.72
N ASP A 226 -5.85 17.21 26.22
CA ASP A 226 -6.15 16.14 25.26
C ASP A 226 -5.56 16.43 23.87
N THR A 227 -5.52 17.69 23.47
CA THR A 227 -4.88 18.10 22.20
C THR A 227 -3.37 17.89 22.26
N ILE A 228 -2.72 18.25 23.37
CA ILE A 228 -1.28 18.00 23.60
C ILE A 228 -0.99 16.49 23.58
N LYS A 229 -1.81 15.66 24.25
CA LYS A 229 -1.66 14.18 24.20
C LYS A 229 -1.70 13.65 22.77
N ILE A 230 -2.60 14.17 21.92
CA ILE A 230 -2.68 13.77 20.51
C ILE A 230 -1.39 14.16 19.77
N PHE A 231 -0.88 15.38 19.96
CA PHE A 231 0.39 15.80 19.33
C PHE A 231 1.59 14.96 19.77
N LEU A 232 1.70 14.65 21.06
CA LEU A 232 2.75 13.76 21.58
C LEU A 232 2.67 12.35 20.97
N LYS A 233 1.44 11.84 20.78
CA LYS A 233 1.22 10.55 20.10
C LYS A 233 1.65 10.60 18.63
N MET A 234 1.30 11.66 17.91
CA MET A 234 1.76 11.86 16.53
C MET A 234 3.28 11.96 16.43
N GLU A 235 3.93 12.67 17.37
CA GLU A 235 5.39 12.78 17.44
C GLU A 235 6.05 11.40 17.55
N LYS A 236 5.53 10.55 18.45
CA LYS A 236 6.01 9.17 18.62
C LYS A 236 5.86 8.36 17.34
N ILE A 237 4.72 8.46 16.66
CA ILE A 237 4.47 7.77 15.38
C ILE A 237 5.50 8.22 14.33
N LEU A 238 5.71 9.53 14.17
CA LEU A 238 6.63 10.07 13.17
C LEU A 238 8.09 9.70 13.45
N ARG A 239 8.50 9.65 14.72
CA ARG A 239 9.82 9.14 15.09
C ARG A 239 10.00 7.68 14.68
N GLN A 240 9.01 6.83 14.95
CA GLN A 240 9.04 5.44 14.50
C GLN A 240 9.06 5.33 12.96
N THR A 241 8.29 6.18 12.28
CA THR A 241 8.28 6.25 10.82
C THR A 241 9.64 6.66 10.25
N HIS A 242 10.30 7.63 10.87
CA HIS A 242 11.65 8.06 10.50
C HIS A 242 12.68 6.93 10.67
N GLU A 243 12.59 6.16 11.76
CA GLU A 243 13.43 4.98 11.98
C GLU A 243 13.20 3.90 10.92
N ASN A 244 11.93 3.62 10.58
CA ASN A 244 11.57 2.67 9.53
C ASN A 244 12.13 3.10 8.17
N LEU A 245 12.01 4.39 7.82
CA LEU A 245 12.59 4.96 6.60
C LEU A 245 14.12 4.89 6.60
N THR A 246 14.75 5.16 7.74
CA THR A 246 16.20 5.05 7.89
C THR A 246 16.68 3.61 7.73
N ALA A 247 15.90 2.62 8.19
CA ALA A 247 16.19 1.22 7.95
C ALA A 247 16.11 0.85 6.46
N ILE A 248 15.18 1.46 5.72
CA ILE A 248 15.07 1.29 4.25
C ILE A 248 16.27 1.96 3.54
N THR A 249 16.71 3.15 3.97
CA THR A 249 17.80 3.91 3.33
C THR A 249 19.19 3.39 3.65
N ARG A 250 19.39 2.72 4.80
CA ARG A 250 20.67 2.09 5.19
C ARG A 250 21.01 0.81 4.41
N LEU A 251 20.14 0.38 3.49
CA LEU A 251 20.52 -0.60 2.49
C LEU A 251 21.66 -0.01 1.63
N PRO A 252 22.77 -0.73 1.40
CA PRO A 252 23.97 -0.16 0.82
C PRO A 252 23.68 0.49 -0.54
N PRO A 253 24.15 1.73 -0.79
CA PRO A 253 24.12 2.32 -2.12
C PRO A 253 25.07 1.51 -3.01
N LEU A 254 24.58 1.05 -4.15
CA LEU A 254 25.41 0.37 -5.14
C LEU A 254 26.31 1.41 -5.82
N THR A 255 27.60 1.39 -5.48
CA THR A 255 28.62 2.14 -6.19
C THR A 255 28.91 1.51 -7.55
N ASP A 256 28.91 2.36 -8.58
CA ASP A 256 29.43 2.22 -9.94
C ASP A 256 29.02 1.02 -10.81
N MET A 257 28.19 1.31 -11.82
CA MET A 257 27.98 0.47 -13.01
C MET A 257 28.85 0.96 -14.18
N SER A 258 30.15 1.17 -13.96
CA SER A 258 31.14 1.42 -15.02
C SER A 258 32.12 0.26 -15.10
N GLY A 259 31.67 -0.90 -15.61
CA GLY A 259 32.58 -2.03 -15.81
C GLY A 259 31.89 -3.34 -16.17
N ALA A 260 31.35 -3.44 -17.38
CA ALA A 260 31.11 -4.71 -18.06
C ALA A 260 31.00 -4.44 -19.57
N GLY A 261 32.16 -4.33 -20.21
CA GLY A 261 32.36 -4.60 -21.63
C GLY A 261 33.05 -5.94 -21.80
#